data_AF-A0A913XYY5-F1
#
_entry.id   AF-A0A913XYY5-F1
#
_cell.length_a   1.000
_cell.length_b   1.000
_cell.length_c   1.000
_cell.angle_alpha   90.00
_cell.angle_beta   90.00
_cell.angle_gamma   90.00
#
_symmetry.space_group_name_H-M   'P 1'
#
loop_
_entity.id
_entity.type
_entity.pdbx_description
1 polymer ?
#
loop_
_entity_poly.entity_id
_entity_poly.type
_entity_poly.pdbx_seq_one_letter_code
_entity_poly.pdbx_strand_id
1 'polypeptide(L)'
;MRLFPEMVVYMFLTIMSTMFHLCKTQIACVMDISFLQLCDFYAIILSIWVTLVAMASLSNASYTATLNMIAVLVLFVCVVKARESILPFVLTLSIGLLLAVVYHLTMWCRGKPSTSFSKKRWALFILPASILVTLCFLIFALFETTDQYKYVHSVGHVFLGIGIALLLPNHRHRISHYDVSRQLSDEARAQSVNSRSPLLVGRVRHV
;
A
#
# COMPACT_ATOMS: atom_id res chain seq x y z
N MET A 1 2.76 -14.96 3.39
CA MET A 1 3.42 -13.63 3.28
C MET A 1 3.49 -13.04 4.67
N ARG A 2 4.68 -12.73 5.15
CA ARG A 2 4.89 -12.12 6.46
C ARG A 2 5.17 -10.63 6.21
N LEU A 3 4.18 -9.76 6.42
CA LEU A 3 4.25 -8.32 6.12
C LEU A 3 5.01 -7.50 7.19
N PHE A 4 6.07 -8.08 7.76
CA PHE A 4 6.88 -7.41 8.77
C PHE A 4 7.54 -6.10 8.26
N PRO A 5 8.11 -6.03 7.04
CA PRO A 5 8.75 -4.81 6.59
C PRO A 5 7.75 -3.68 6.31
N GLU A 6 6.57 -3.95 5.74
CA GLU A 6 5.60 -2.89 5.45
C GLU A 6 5.09 -2.23 6.74
N MET A 7 4.77 -3.01 7.78
CA MET A 7 4.29 -2.47 9.06
C MET A 7 5.32 -1.54 9.71
N VAL A 8 6.60 -1.93 9.71
CA VAL A 8 7.67 -1.10 10.30
C VAL A 8 7.82 0.21 9.53
N VAL A 9 7.76 0.16 8.19
CA VAL A 9 7.87 1.36 7.35
C VAL A 9 6.66 2.28 7.53
N TYR A 10 5.44 1.75 7.64
CA TYR A 10 4.24 2.55 7.88
C TYR A 10 4.21 3.17 9.28
N MET A 11 4.66 2.42 10.29
CA MET A 11 4.87 2.96 11.65
C MET A 11 5.89 4.11 11.63
N PHE A 12 7.01 3.92 10.94
CA PHE A 12 8.03 4.96 10.80
C PHE A 12 7.48 6.21 10.09
N LEU A 13 6.75 6.03 8.97
CA LEU A 13 6.08 7.10 8.25
C LEU A 13 5.12 7.89 9.15
N THR A 14 4.23 7.21 9.86
CA THR A 14 3.23 7.86 10.72
C THR A 14 3.89 8.65 11.85
N ILE A 15 4.94 8.13 12.47
CA ILE A 15 5.69 8.85 13.51
C ILE A 15 6.37 10.10 12.94
N MET A 16 7.14 9.96 11.85
CA MET A 16 7.88 11.08 11.26
C MET A 16 6.95 12.18 10.73
N SER A 17 5.87 11.80 10.04
CA SER A 17 4.87 12.73 9.53
C SER A 17 4.18 13.50 10.66
N THR A 18 3.82 12.80 11.75
CA THR A 18 3.21 13.43 12.92
C THR A 18 4.17 14.43 13.57
N MET A 19 5.44 14.04 13.77
CA MET A 19 6.46 14.94 14.32
C MET A 19 6.67 16.17 13.42
N PHE A 20 6.67 16.00 12.10
CA PHE A 20 6.83 17.11 11.16
C PHE A 20 5.68 18.11 11.27
N HIS A 21 4.43 17.61 11.31
CA HIS A 21 3.25 18.47 11.47
C HIS A 21 3.19 19.17 12.83
N LEU A 22 3.62 18.50 13.91
CA LEU A 22 3.72 19.09 15.26
C LEU A 22 4.75 20.21 15.32
N CYS A 23 5.92 20.03 14.69
CA CYS A 23 6.93 21.08 14.64
C CYS A 23 6.49 22.25 13.74
N LYS A 24 5.88 21.97 12.58
CA LYS A 24 5.36 22.99 11.67
C LYS A 24 4.27 23.87 12.31
N THR A 25 3.47 23.32 13.21
CA THR A 25 2.43 24.04 13.95
C THR A 25 2.93 24.68 15.25
N GLN A 26 4.24 24.62 15.52
CA GLN A 26 4.91 25.16 16.71
C GLN A 26 4.37 24.63 18.06
N ILE A 27 3.71 23.47 18.05
CA ILE A 27 3.19 22.83 19.28
C ILE A 27 4.32 22.15 20.05
N ALA A 28 5.17 21.39 19.33
CA ALA A 28 6.34 20.72 19.88
C ALA A 28 7.35 20.46 18.76
N CYS A 29 8.59 20.91 18.93
CA CYS A 29 9.66 20.65 17.96
C CYS A 29 10.87 20.01 18.66
N VAL A 30 11.09 18.72 18.40
CA VAL A 30 12.18 17.93 19.02
C VAL A 30 13.50 18.09 18.25
N MET A 31 13.43 18.32 16.94
CA MET A 31 14.58 18.40 16.05
C MET A 31 14.30 19.37 14.89
N ASP A 32 15.33 19.76 14.14
CA ASP A 32 15.23 20.73 13.04
C ASP A 32 14.19 20.33 11.97
N ILE A 33 13.39 21.31 11.55
CA ILE A 33 12.28 21.13 10.61
C ILE A 33 12.75 20.55 9.27
N SER A 34 13.94 20.95 8.81
CA SER A 34 14.55 20.47 7.57
C SER A 34 14.86 18.98 7.62
N PHE A 35 15.29 18.49 8.79
CA PHE A 35 15.57 17.08 8.99
C PHE A 35 14.28 16.26 9.09
N LEU A 36 13.28 16.75 9.82
CA LEU A 36 11.97 16.08 9.89
C LEU A 36 11.32 15.97 8.50
N GLN A 37 11.42 17.01 7.69
CA GLN A 37 10.94 17.02 6.30
C GLN A 37 11.66 15.97 5.45
N LEU A 38 12.99 15.85 5.58
CA LEU A 38 13.78 14.82 4.89
C LEU A 38 13.31 13.41 5.27
N CYS A 39 13.13 13.14 6.56
CA CYS A 39 12.69 11.85 7.06
C CYS A 39 11.27 11.50 6.60
N ASP A 40 10.35 12.47 6.61
CA ASP A 40 8.98 12.29 6.13
C ASP A 40 8.96 11.92 4.63
N PHE A 41 9.67 12.67 3.78
CA PHE A 41 9.76 12.34 2.35
C PHE A 41 10.39 10.97 2.10
N TYR A 42 11.46 10.65 2.81
CA TYR A 42 12.09 9.34 2.70
C TYR A 42 11.14 8.20 3.12
N ALA A 43 10.41 8.38 4.21
CA ALA A 43 9.44 7.40 4.70
C ALA A 43 8.27 7.19 3.72
N ILE A 44 7.77 8.26 3.10
CA ILE A 44 6.72 8.18 2.07
C ILE A 44 7.21 7.39 0.85
N ILE A 45 8.40 7.72 0.33
CA ILE A 45 8.95 7.06 -0.85
C ILE A 45 9.26 5.59 -0.57
N LEU A 46 9.84 5.29 0.59
CA LEU A 46 10.11 3.91 1.01
C LEU A 46 8.81 3.10 1.20
N SER A 47 7.77 3.72 1.75
CA SER A 47 6.42 3.14 1.87
C SER A 47 5.83 2.73 0.52
N ILE A 48 5.94 3.62 -0.48
CA ILE A 48 5.53 3.33 -1.86
C ILE A 48 6.33 2.14 -2.42
N TRP A 49 7.65 2.11 -2.23
CA TRP A 49 8.49 1.03 -2.70
C TRP A 49 8.09 -0.33 -2.12
N VAL A 50 8.00 -0.45 -0.79
CA VAL A 50 7.67 -1.74 -0.14
C VAL A 50 6.28 -2.21 -0.55
N THR A 51 5.34 -1.30 -0.78
CA THR A 51 4.00 -1.62 -1.32
C THR A 51 4.09 -2.20 -2.73
N LEU A 52 4.88 -1.59 -3.63
CA LEU A 52 5.07 -2.09 -4.99
C LEU A 52 5.70 -3.48 -5.01
N VAL A 53 6.72 -3.69 -4.18
CA VAL A 53 7.38 -4.99 -4.06
C VAL A 53 6.43 -6.05 -3.49
N ALA A 54 5.61 -5.70 -2.49
CA ALA A 54 4.60 -6.59 -1.92
C ALA A 54 3.54 -6.99 -2.96
N MET A 55 3.04 -6.03 -3.74
CA MET A 55 2.07 -6.25 -4.80
C MET A 55 2.64 -7.06 -5.96
N ALA A 56 3.94 -6.93 -6.27
CA ALA A 56 4.61 -7.74 -7.29
C ALA A 56 4.62 -9.24 -6.95
N SER A 57 4.28 -9.62 -5.70
CA SER A 57 4.07 -11.01 -5.27
C SER A 57 5.25 -11.94 -5.60
N LEU A 58 6.47 -11.44 -5.40
CA LEU A 58 7.69 -12.18 -5.68
C LEU A 58 7.70 -13.50 -4.91
N SER A 59 7.78 -14.62 -5.63
CA SER A 59 7.72 -15.98 -5.06
C SER A 59 8.84 -16.29 -4.07
N ASN A 60 9.95 -15.55 -4.14
CA ASN A 60 11.16 -15.83 -3.38
C ASN A 60 11.39 -14.75 -2.31
N ALA A 61 11.33 -15.16 -1.05
CA ALA A 61 11.48 -14.28 0.10
C ALA A 61 12.87 -13.60 0.14
N SER A 62 13.94 -14.31 -0.22
CA SER A 62 15.30 -13.76 -0.18
C SER A 62 15.50 -12.60 -1.16
N TYR A 63 15.02 -12.72 -2.40
CA TYR A 63 15.12 -11.63 -3.37
C TYR A 63 14.33 -10.39 -2.92
N THR A 64 13.16 -10.59 -2.33
CA THR A 64 12.33 -9.51 -1.78
C THR A 64 13.08 -8.75 -0.68
N ALA A 65 13.73 -9.47 0.24
CA ALA A 65 14.52 -8.87 1.31
C ALA A 65 15.73 -8.08 0.77
N THR A 66 16.48 -8.66 -0.17
CA THR A 66 17.65 -7.99 -0.77
C THR A 66 17.24 -6.74 -1.54
N LEU A 67 16.16 -6.79 -2.33
CA LEU A 67 15.63 -5.64 -3.05
C LEU A 67 15.20 -4.51 -2.11
N ASN A 68 14.50 -4.85 -1.01
CA ASN A 68 14.09 -3.86 -0.01
C ASN A 68 15.30 -3.21 0.66
N MET A 69 16.34 -3.97 1.02
CA MET A 69 17.55 -3.40 1.62
C MET A 69 18.33 -2.50 0.67
N ILE A 70 18.45 -2.90 -0.61
CA ILE A 70 19.07 -2.05 -1.64
C ILE A 70 18.27 -0.75 -1.79
N ALA A 71 16.94 -0.84 -1.84
CA ALA A 71 16.09 0.32 -1.96
C ALA A 71 16.22 1.28 -0.76
N VAL A 72 16.23 0.77 0.47
CA VAL A 72 16.48 1.58 1.68
C VAL A 72 17.74 2.44 1.51
N LEU A 73 18.85 1.85 1.07
CA LEU A 73 20.12 2.57 0.90
C LEU A 73 20.07 3.57 -0.26
N VAL A 74 19.60 3.16 -1.43
CA VAL A 74 19.58 3.99 -2.64
C VAL A 74 18.61 5.15 -2.51
N LEU A 75 17.39 4.89 -2.00
CA LEU A 75 16.37 5.91 -1.82
C LEU A 75 16.80 6.97 -0.80
N PHE A 76 17.51 6.57 0.26
CA PHE A 76 18.03 7.53 1.23
C PHE A 76 19.00 8.53 0.58
N VAL A 77 19.99 8.04 -0.17
CA VAL A 77 20.94 8.90 -0.89
C VAL A 77 20.23 9.80 -1.90
N CYS A 78 19.26 9.24 -2.63
CA CYS A 78 18.48 9.96 -3.63
C CYS A 78 17.68 11.12 -2.99
N VAL A 79 17.00 10.85 -1.88
CA VAL A 79 16.21 11.86 -1.15
C VAL A 79 17.11 12.92 -0.54
N VAL A 80 18.26 12.58 0.06
CA VAL A 80 19.20 13.58 0.60
C VAL A 80 19.63 14.60 -0.48
N LYS A 81 19.92 14.12 -1.69
CA LYS A 81 20.38 14.95 -2.81
C LYS A 81 19.27 15.71 -3.52
N ALA A 82 18.07 15.13 -3.60
CA ALA A 82 16.99 15.62 -4.48
C ALA A 82 15.63 15.74 -3.77
N ARG A 83 15.59 15.95 -2.44
CA ARG A 83 14.35 16.06 -1.65
C ARG A 83 13.37 17.14 -2.15
N GLU A 84 13.87 18.22 -2.74
CA GLU A 84 13.03 19.30 -3.30
C GLU A 84 12.48 18.95 -4.70
N SER A 85 12.98 17.88 -5.29
CA SER A 85 12.60 17.41 -6.62
C SER A 85 11.58 16.29 -6.53
N ILE A 86 10.72 16.21 -7.54
CA ILE A 86 9.78 15.09 -7.70
C ILE A 86 10.47 13.83 -8.26
N LEU A 87 11.71 13.97 -8.72
CA LEU A 87 12.50 12.93 -9.36
C LEU A 87 12.61 11.63 -8.51
N PRO A 88 12.82 11.66 -7.18
CA PRO A 88 12.85 10.44 -6.36
C PRO A 88 11.53 9.67 -6.38
N PHE A 89 10.38 10.37 -6.44
CA PHE A 89 9.06 9.74 -6.54
C PHE A 89 8.89 9.04 -7.88
N VAL A 90 9.20 9.75 -8.98
CA VAL A 90 9.08 9.20 -10.34
C VAL A 90 10.00 8.00 -10.54
N LEU A 91 11.26 8.10 -10.09
CA LEU A 91 12.21 6.99 -10.14
C LEU A 91 11.71 5.77 -9.37
N THR A 92 11.23 5.96 -8.13
CA THR A 92 10.74 4.87 -7.29
C THR A 92 9.55 4.16 -7.92
N LEU A 93 8.57 4.92 -8.43
CA LEU A 93 7.40 4.37 -9.12
C LEU A 93 7.80 3.64 -10.40
N SER A 94 8.67 4.24 -11.21
CA SER A 94 9.10 3.68 -12.50
C SER A 94 9.87 2.38 -12.31
N ILE A 95 10.83 2.35 -11.38
CA ILE A 95 11.65 1.16 -11.10
C ILE A 95 10.77 0.05 -10.48
N GLY A 96 9.93 0.37 -9.50
CA GLY A 96 9.05 -0.61 -8.87
C GLY A 96 8.05 -1.22 -9.85
N LEU A 97 7.48 -0.42 -10.75
CA LEU A 97 6.60 -0.90 -11.82
C LEU A 97 7.35 -1.76 -12.85
N LEU A 98 8.53 -1.32 -13.29
CA LEU A 98 9.37 -2.07 -14.23
C LEU A 98 9.70 -3.46 -13.67
N LEU A 99 10.08 -3.55 -12.39
CA LEU A 99 10.34 -4.82 -11.71
C LEU A 99 9.10 -5.73 -11.71
N ALA A 100 7.92 -5.19 -11.40
CA ALA A 100 6.67 -5.94 -11.42
C ALA A 100 6.32 -6.46 -12.83
N VAL A 101 6.49 -5.62 -13.86
CA VAL A 101 6.26 -6.00 -15.27
C VAL A 101 7.23 -7.08 -15.73
N VAL A 102 8.54 -6.89 -15.51
CA VAL A 102 9.57 -7.87 -15.90
C VAL A 102 9.37 -9.21 -15.19
N TYR A 103 9.05 -9.20 -13.89
CA TYR A 103 8.75 -10.43 -13.15
C TYR A 103 7.56 -11.18 -13.73
N HIS A 104 6.47 -10.48 -14.06
CA HIS A 104 5.30 -11.10 -14.66
C HIS A 104 5.53 -11.59 -16.10
N LEU A 105 6.26 -10.83 -16.92
CA LEU A 105 6.65 -11.23 -18.27
C LEU A 105 7.54 -12.48 -18.25
N THR A 106 8.54 -12.52 -17.36
CA THR A 106 9.41 -13.70 -17.22
C THR A 106 8.66 -14.93 -16.73
N MET A 107 7.68 -14.77 -15.83
CA MET A 107 6.76 -15.84 -15.43
C MET A 107 5.89 -16.33 -16.58
N TRP A 108 5.37 -15.40 -17.40
CA TRP A 108 4.58 -15.71 -18.60
C TRP A 108 5.39 -16.48 -19.64
N CYS A 109 6.58 -16.00 -19.98
CA CYS A 109 7.47 -16.64 -20.97
C CYS A 109 7.93 -18.04 -20.51
N ARG A 110 8.03 -18.28 -19.20
CA ARG A 110 8.41 -19.59 -18.64
C ARG A 110 7.28 -20.62 -18.66
N GLY A 111 6.13 -20.32 -19.25
CA GLY A 111 5.05 -21.29 -19.46
C GLY A 111 4.41 -21.82 -18.17
N LYS A 112 4.75 -21.24 -17.00
CA LYS A 112 4.06 -21.58 -15.76
C LYS A 112 2.63 -21.03 -15.88
N PRO A 113 1.58 -21.86 -15.77
CA PRO A 113 0.22 -21.36 -15.77
C PRO A 113 0.07 -20.49 -14.54
N SER A 114 0.21 -19.18 -14.72
CA SER A 114 -0.22 -18.20 -13.74
C SER A 114 -1.66 -18.55 -13.45
N THR A 115 -1.91 -19.04 -12.23
CA THR A 115 -3.22 -19.50 -11.76
C THR A 115 -4.28 -18.57 -12.32
N SER A 116 -5.23 -19.13 -13.07
CA SER A 116 -6.22 -18.43 -13.92
C SER A 116 -6.93 -17.24 -13.24
N PHE A 117 -6.91 -17.21 -11.90
CA PHE A 117 -7.30 -16.11 -11.01
C PHE A 117 -6.47 -14.80 -11.11
N SER A 118 -5.30 -14.82 -11.77
CA SER A 118 -4.32 -13.70 -11.78
C SER A 118 -4.46 -12.73 -12.95
N LYS A 119 -5.04 -13.12 -14.10
CA LYS A 119 -5.03 -12.29 -15.33
C LYS A 119 -5.89 -11.02 -15.21
N LYS A 120 -7.06 -11.13 -14.56
CA LYS A 120 -7.98 -9.99 -14.35
C LYS A 120 -7.42 -8.97 -13.37
N ARG A 121 -6.78 -9.43 -12.28
CA ARG A 121 -6.10 -8.56 -11.30
C ARG A 121 -4.85 -7.93 -11.89
N TRP A 122 -4.08 -8.67 -12.68
CA TRP A 122 -2.92 -8.12 -13.40
C TRP A 122 -3.33 -6.98 -14.34
N ALA A 123 -4.37 -7.18 -15.16
CA ALA A 123 -4.92 -6.12 -16.02
C ALA A 123 -5.53 -4.96 -15.21
N LEU A 124 -6.24 -5.22 -14.11
CA LEU A 124 -6.85 -4.17 -13.29
C LEU A 124 -5.88 -3.35 -12.45
N PHE A 125 -4.68 -3.85 -12.16
CA PHE A 125 -3.70 -3.15 -11.30
C PHE A 125 -2.48 -2.64 -12.06
N ILE A 126 -1.93 -3.41 -13.01
CA ILE A 126 -0.72 -3.02 -13.75
C ILE A 126 -1.03 -2.02 -14.86
N LEU A 127 -2.18 -2.14 -15.56
CA LEU A 127 -2.56 -1.15 -16.58
C LEU A 127 -2.78 0.25 -16.02
N PRO A 128 -3.61 0.46 -14.97
CA PRO A 128 -3.78 1.81 -14.43
C PRO A 128 -2.49 2.34 -13.81
N ALA A 129 -1.67 1.49 -13.17
CA ALA A 129 -0.37 1.91 -12.64
C ALA A 129 0.59 2.35 -13.77
N SER A 130 0.63 1.60 -14.88
CA SER A 130 1.44 1.95 -16.05
C SER A 130 0.98 3.24 -16.71
N ILE A 131 -0.33 3.39 -16.92
CA ILE A 131 -0.90 4.62 -17.48
C ILE A 131 -0.55 5.82 -16.60
N LEU A 132 -0.64 5.66 -15.29
CA LEU A 132 -0.32 6.73 -14.35
C LEU A 132 1.17 7.10 -14.35
N VAL A 133 2.07 6.12 -14.39
CA VAL A 133 3.53 6.38 -14.49
C VAL A 133 3.86 7.09 -15.80
N THR A 134 3.30 6.63 -16.92
CA THR A 134 3.47 7.28 -18.22
C THR A 134 2.93 8.70 -18.22
N LEU A 135 1.77 8.92 -17.59
CA LEU A 135 1.16 10.25 -17.47
C LEU A 135 2.01 11.18 -16.58
N CYS A 136 2.51 10.68 -15.44
CA CYS A 136 3.44 11.42 -14.58
C CYS A 136 4.73 11.79 -15.31
N PHE A 137 5.31 10.85 -16.06
CA PHE A 137 6.52 11.10 -16.85
C PHE A 137 6.27 12.09 -17.98
N LEU A 138 5.14 11.99 -18.67
CA LEU A 138 4.74 12.92 -19.71
C LEU A 138 4.56 14.34 -19.17
N ILE A 139 3.89 14.48 -18.02
CA ILE A 139 3.75 15.78 -17.34
C ILE A 139 5.13 16.33 -16.93
N PHE A 140 6.03 15.49 -16.44
CA PHE A 140 7.39 15.91 -16.11
C PHE A 140 8.15 16.41 -17.35
N ALA A 141 8.17 15.64 -18.44
CA ALA A 141 8.85 16.00 -19.69
C ALA A 141 8.29 17.27 -20.34
N LEU A 142 6.98 17.50 -20.23
CA LEU A 142 6.32 18.69 -20.79
C LEU A 142 6.56 19.95 -19.95
N PHE A 143 6.75 19.82 -18.63
CA PHE A 143 6.86 20.98 -17.75
C PHE A 143 8.28 21.27 -17.24
N GLU A 144 9.24 20.36 -17.39
CA GLU A 144 10.66 20.63 -17.10
C GLU A 144 11.24 21.73 -18.00
N THR A 145 10.59 22.00 -19.15
CA THR A 145 11.06 22.95 -20.18
C THR A 145 10.54 24.38 -20.03
N THR A 146 9.72 24.69 -19.00
CA THR A 146 9.24 26.06 -18.76
C THR A 146 9.53 26.47 -17.31
N ASP A 147 9.90 27.73 -17.08
CA ASP A 147 10.38 28.33 -15.81
C ASP A 147 9.37 28.33 -14.63
N GLN A 148 8.55 27.29 -14.51
CA GLN A 148 7.34 27.22 -13.68
C GLN A 148 7.36 25.96 -12.76
N TYR A 149 8.53 25.64 -12.19
CA TYR A 149 8.78 24.50 -11.26
C TYR A 149 7.74 24.35 -10.14
N LYS A 150 7.11 25.45 -9.71
CA LYS A 150 6.06 25.48 -8.68
C LYS A 150 4.80 24.70 -9.04
N TYR A 151 4.43 24.66 -10.33
CA TYR A 151 3.21 23.97 -10.78
C TYR A 151 3.43 22.47 -10.93
N VAL A 152 4.62 22.05 -11.37
CA VAL A 152 5.00 20.63 -11.51
C VAL A 152 4.98 19.91 -10.18
N HIS A 153 5.52 20.57 -9.15
CA HIS A 153 5.54 20.04 -7.79
C HIS A 153 4.12 19.75 -7.26
N SER A 154 3.20 20.71 -7.44
CA SER A 154 1.82 20.59 -6.95
C SER A 154 0.99 19.57 -7.73
N VAL A 155 1.09 19.59 -9.06
CA VAL A 155 0.35 18.65 -9.93
C VAL A 155 0.83 17.21 -9.70
N GLY A 156 2.13 17.01 -9.49
CA GLY A 156 2.69 15.71 -9.19
C GLY A 156 2.16 15.07 -7.89
N HIS A 157 1.93 15.86 -6.84
CA HIS A 157 1.29 15.37 -5.61
C HIS A 157 -0.17 14.94 -5.84
N VAL A 158 -0.92 15.65 -6.69
CA VAL A 158 -2.30 15.28 -7.05
C VAL A 158 -2.33 13.96 -7.80
N PHE A 159 -1.44 13.78 -8.79
CA PHE A 159 -1.35 12.51 -9.53
C PHE A 159 -0.88 11.35 -8.66
N LEU A 160 0.06 11.57 -7.74
CA LEU A 160 0.49 10.58 -6.75
C LEU A 160 -0.66 10.18 -5.82
N GLY A 161 -1.43 11.15 -5.34
CA GLY A 161 -2.62 10.92 -4.50
C GLY A 161 -3.69 10.10 -5.24
N ILE A 162 -3.97 10.44 -6.49
CA ILE A 162 -4.91 9.69 -7.35
C ILE A 162 -4.41 8.26 -7.61
N GLY A 163 -3.10 8.11 -7.83
CA GLY A 163 -2.47 6.80 -7.99
C GLY A 163 -2.62 5.90 -6.79
N ILE A 164 -2.26 6.42 -5.61
CA ILE A 164 -2.39 5.69 -4.34
C ILE A 164 -3.86 5.37 -4.07
N ALA A 165 -4.79 6.29 -4.35
CA ALA A 165 -6.22 6.07 -4.16
C ALA A 165 -6.78 4.96 -5.09
N LEU A 166 -6.31 4.88 -6.33
CA LEU A 166 -6.65 3.79 -7.26
C LEU A 166 -5.95 2.47 -6.90
N LEU A 167 -4.77 2.55 -6.31
CA LEU A 167 -3.96 1.41 -5.88
C LEU A 167 -4.52 0.77 -4.60
N LEU A 168 -5.17 1.56 -3.73
CA LEU A 168 -5.84 1.05 -2.54
C LEU A 168 -7.10 0.29 -2.96
N PRO A 169 -7.14 -1.06 -2.81
CA PRO A 169 -8.34 -1.80 -3.12
C PRO A 169 -9.45 -1.34 -2.16
N ASN A 170 -10.51 -0.78 -2.71
CA ASN A 170 -11.72 -0.45 -1.97
C ASN A 170 -12.23 -1.73 -1.28
N HIS A 171 -11.90 -1.93 -0.01
CA HIS A 171 -12.30 -3.10 0.77
C HIS A 171 -13.75 -2.95 1.25
N ARG A 172 -14.63 -2.45 0.38
CA ARG A 172 -16.04 -2.19 0.67
C ARG A 172 -16.97 -3.22 0.01
N HIS A 173 -16.50 -4.46 -0.15
CA HIS A 173 -17.37 -5.56 -0.62
C HIS A 173 -17.13 -6.92 0.05
N ARG A 174 -16.39 -6.99 1.17
CA ARG A 174 -16.20 -8.25 1.91
C ARG A 174 -16.76 -8.24 3.35
N ILE A 175 -17.31 -7.12 3.80
CA ILE A 175 -17.92 -7.00 5.14
C ILE A 175 -19.41 -7.40 5.07
N SER A 176 -20.12 -6.99 4.02
CA SER A 176 -21.54 -7.32 3.83
C SER A 176 -21.83 -8.83 3.77
N HIS A 177 -21.01 -9.63 3.08
CA HIS A 177 -21.24 -11.08 2.99
C HIS A 177 -20.85 -11.85 4.27
N TYR A 178 -19.90 -11.32 5.06
CA TYR A 178 -19.48 -11.97 6.31
C TYR A 178 -20.50 -11.69 7.41
N ASP A 179 -20.99 -10.46 7.53
CA ASP A 179 -21.99 -10.08 8.54
C ASP A 179 -23.34 -10.77 8.29
N VAL A 180 -23.80 -10.85 7.03
CA VAL A 180 -25.04 -11.56 6.68
C VAL A 180 -24.92 -13.07 6.95
N SER A 181 -23.77 -13.69 6.62
CA SER A 181 -23.56 -15.13 6.89
C SER A 181 -23.44 -15.43 8.38
N ARG A 182 -22.90 -14.50 9.17
CA ARG A 182 -22.75 -14.63 10.62
C ARG A 182 -24.08 -14.44 11.33
N GLN A 183 -24.90 -13.46 10.93
CA GLN A 183 -26.26 -13.29 11.42
C GLN A 183 -27.14 -14.51 11.13
N LEU A 184 -27.09 -15.07 9.92
CA LEU A 184 -27.85 -16.29 9.57
C LEU A 184 -27.40 -17.51 10.39
N SER A 185 -26.10 -17.60 10.70
CA SER A 185 -25.56 -18.69 11.53
C SER A 185 -25.93 -18.56 13.01
N ASP A 186 -25.98 -17.33 13.52
CA ASP A 186 -26.35 -17.04 14.91
C ASP A 186 -27.87 -17.18 15.13
N GLU A 187 -28.71 -16.82 14.15
CA GLU A 187 -30.16 -17.07 14.18
C GLU A 187 -30.48 -18.57 14.14
N ALA A 188 -29.82 -19.34 13.27
CA ALA A 188 -29.96 -20.80 13.21
C ALA A 188 -29.51 -21.47 14.53
N ARG A 189 -28.48 -20.93 15.19
CA ARG A 189 -28.00 -21.43 16.48
C ARG A 189 -28.97 -21.10 17.61
N ALA A 190 -29.54 -19.90 17.64
CA ALA A 190 -30.54 -19.49 18.64
C ALA A 190 -31.83 -20.32 18.56
N GLN A 191 -32.30 -20.65 17.35
CA GLN A 191 -33.45 -21.53 17.16
C GLN A 191 -33.18 -22.97 17.62
N SER A 192 -31.95 -23.47 17.44
CA SER A 192 -31.56 -24.81 17.89
C SER A 192 -31.49 -24.96 19.42
N VAL A 193 -31.20 -23.86 20.13
CA VAL A 193 -31.13 -23.83 21.60
C VAL A 193 -32.54 -23.73 22.19
N ASN A 194 -33.41 -22.89 21.62
CA ASN A 194 -34.79 -22.74 22.11
C ASN A 194 -35.64 -24.01 21.91
N SER A 195 -35.35 -24.82 20.89
CA SER A 195 -36.03 -26.09 20.64
C SER A 195 -35.60 -27.22 21.61
N ARG A 196 -34.49 -27.07 22.34
CA ARG A 196 -34.02 -28.05 23.34
C ARG A 196 -34.55 -27.82 24.75
N SER A 197 -35.31 -26.75 24.99
CA SER A 197 -35.81 -26.35 26.30
C SER A 197 -37.34 -26.29 26.40
N PRO A 198 -38.05 -27.41 26.15
CA PRO A 198 -39.29 -27.64 26.89
C PRO A 198 -39.41 -29.07 27.45
N LEU A 199 -38.30 -29.72 27.82
CA LEU A 199 -38.34 -31.04 28.47
C LEU A 199 -37.30 -31.13 29.59
N LEU A 200 -37.55 -30.50 30.74
CA LEU A 200 -37.05 -30.91 32.08
C LEU A 200 -37.56 -29.93 33.15
N VAL A 201 -38.88 -29.87 33.35
CA VAL A 201 -39.46 -29.50 34.66
C VAL A 201 -40.32 -30.68 35.09
N GLY A 202 -39.63 -31.75 35.45
CA GLY A 202 -40.20 -32.99 35.94
C GLY A 202 -40.26 -33.00 37.46
N ARG A 203 -41.47 -32.84 37.98
CA ARG A 203 -42.09 -33.70 38.99
C ARG A 203 -41.41 -33.81 40.37
N VAL A 204 -41.93 -32.99 41.29
CA VAL A 204 -42.01 -33.23 42.74
C VAL A 204 -42.67 -34.59 43.01
N ARG A 205 -42.08 -35.44 43.86
CA ARG A 205 -42.82 -36.46 44.61
C ARG A 205 -42.13 -36.84 45.93
N HIS A 206 -42.89 -36.64 47.00
CA HIS A 206 -42.78 -37.18 48.35
C HIS A 206 -42.37 -38.67 48.40
N VAL A 207 -41.53 -39.02 49.38
CA VAL A 207 -41.83 -39.93 50.50
C VAL A 207 -41.01 -39.47 51.71
#